data_AF-A0A9Q0UEV4-F1
#
_entry.id   AF-A0A9Q0UEV4-F1
#
_cell.length_a   1.000
_cell.length_b   1.000
_cell.length_c   1.000
_cell.angle_alpha   90.00
_cell.angle_beta   90.00
_cell.angle_gamma   90.00
#
_symmetry.space_group_name_H-M   'P 1'
#
loop_
_entity.id
_entity.type
_entity.pdbx_description
1 polymer ?
#
loop_
_entity_poly.entity_id
_entity_poly.type
_entity_poly.pdbx_seq_one_letter_code
_entity_poly.pdbx_strand_id
1 'polypeptide(L)'
;MGRAASRITLECALQTHPNITIIGEEVAAKKLTLKNVTDYIVNVICTRSDLGYNYGVILIPEGLIDFIPELIAELNEALAHDVVDEGGQWKKKLTNQSLLLFEFLPPAIQEQLMHERDPHGNVQVAKIETEKMLIQMVETELEKRKQEGSYESQQSHFFG
;
A
#
# COMPACT_ATOMS: atom_id res chain seq x y z
N MET A 1 1.89 15.19 -9.15
CA MET A 1 2.72 16.28 -8.55
C MET A 1 3.53 15.68 -7.40
N GLY A 2 4.86 15.89 -7.32
CA GLY A 2 5.66 15.40 -6.19
C GLY A 2 6.08 13.92 -6.24
N ARG A 3 6.03 13.27 -7.41
CA ARG A 3 6.29 11.84 -7.56
C ARG A 3 7.65 11.37 -7.02
N ALA A 4 8.70 12.15 -7.20
CA ALA A 4 10.07 11.76 -6.83
C ALA A 4 10.50 12.17 -5.41
N ALA A 5 9.74 13.03 -4.73
CA ALA A 5 10.14 13.56 -3.42
C ALA A 5 8.94 13.99 -2.60
N SER A 6 8.91 13.66 -1.30
CA SER A 6 7.79 13.94 -0.40
C SER A 6 7.75 15.39 0.10
N ARG A 7 8.42 16.33 -0.58
CA ARG A 7 8.55 17.72 -0.14
C ARG A 7 7.20 18.41 0.03
N ILE A 8 6.29 18.20 -0.91
CA ILE A 8 4.93 18.76 -0.85
C ILE A 8 4.17 18.12 0.30
N THR A 9 4.22 16.79 0.42
CA THR A 9 3.59 16.03 1.51
C THR A 9 4.06 16.51 2.88
N LEU A 10 5.37 16.72 3.06
CA LEU A 10 5.97 17.20 4.29
C LEU A 10 5.54 18.63 4.62
N GLU A 11 5.58 19.54 3.64
CA GLU A 11 5.13 20.92 3.84
C GLU A 11 3.64 20.95 4.26
N CYS A 12 2.77 20.23 3.54
CA CYS A 12 1.36 20.12 3.90
C CYS A 12 1.17 19.55 5.31
N ALA A 13 1.95 18.53 5.69
CA ALA A 13 1.88 17.94 7.02
C ALA A 13 2.24 18.93 8.13
N LEU A 14 3.29 19.74 7.94
CA LEU A 14 3.69 20.78 8.90
C LEU A 14 2.63 21.88 9.06
N GLN A 15 1.86 22.18 8.01
CA GLN A 15 0.82 23.20 8.06
C GLN A 15 -0.52 22.69 8.60
N THR A 16 -0.82 21.40 8.44
CA THR A 16 -2.16 20.85 8.68
C THR A 16 -2.24 19.84 9.81
N HIS A 17 -1.10 19.36 10.31
CA HIS A 17 -1.00 18.41 11.42
C HIS A 17 -1.92 17.18 11.24
N PRO A 18 -1.81 16.43 10.13
CA PRO A 18 -2.60 15.23 9.90
C PRO A 18 -2.25 14.15 10.94
N ASN A 19 -3.14 13.17 11.12
CA ASN A 19 -2.92 12.09 12.08
C ASN A 19 -1.78 11.18 11.67
N ILE A 20 -1.59 10.98 10.35
CA ILE A 20 -0.52 10.20 9.77
C ILE A 20 0.04 10.96 8.57
N THR A 21 1.36 11.00 8.45
CA THR A 21 2.07 11.44 7.23
C THR A 21 3.08 10.38 6.86
N ILE A 22 3.03 9.90 5.61
CA ILE A 22 4.04 8.98 5.08
C ILE A 22 5.07 9.78 4.29
N ILE A 23 6.35 9.50 4.52
CA ILE A 23 7.47 10.11 3.80
C ILE A 23 8.17 9.01 2.99
N GLY A 24 8.13 9.10 1.67
CA GLY A 24 8.72 8.12 0.76
C GLY A 24 10.22 7.91 0.99
N GLU A 25 10.96 9.00 1.23
CA GLU A 25 12.40 8.95 1.51
C GLU A 25 12.70 8.16 2.79
N GLU A 26 11.84 8.25 3.81
CA GLU A 26 11.97 7.46 5.04
C GLU A 26 11.66 5.98 4.78
N VAL A 27 10.60 5.70 4.01
CA VAL A 27 10.21 4.35 3.59
C VAL A 27 11.36 3.66 2.86
N ALA A 28 11.99 4.34 1.90
CA ALA A 28 13.15 3.83 1.18
C ALA A 28 14.37 3.65 2.10
N ALA A 29 14.69 4.63 2.94
CA ALA A 29 15.86 4.57 3.83
C ALA A 29 15.76 3.42 4.85
N LYS A 30 14.55 3.15 5.34
CA LYS A 30 14.27 2.06 6.30
C LYS A 30 13.94 0.73 5.63
N LYS A 31 13.91 0.67 4.29
CA LYS A 31 13.48 -0.50 3.51
C LYS A 31 12.13 -1.06 3.97
N LEU A 32 11.18 -0.17 4.22
CA LEU A 32 9.84 -0.58 4.66
C LEU A 32 9.08 -1.20 3.49
N THR A 33 8.40 -2.30 3.76
CA THR A 33 7.50 -2.93 2.79
C THR A 33 6.13 -2.26 2.81
N LEU A 34 5.31 -2.49 1.78
CA LEU A 34 3.91 -2.05 1.78
C LEU A 34 3.15 -2.58 3.00
N LYS A 35 3.41 -3.83 3.38
CA LYS A 35 2.84 -4.41 4.60
C LYS A 35 3.21 -3.60 5.84
N ASN A 36 4.47 -3.19 5.99
CA ASN A 36 4.88 -2.38 7.14
C ASN A 36 4.16 -1.04 7.19
N VAL A 37 3.96 -0.40 6.03
CA VAL A 37 3.20 0.86 5.94
C VAL A 37 1.72 0.63 6.30
N THR A 38 1.10 -0.42 5.77
CA THR A 38 -0.29 -0.80 6.11
C THR A 38 -0.43 -1.10 7.60
N ASP A 39 0.44 -1.94 8.16
CA ASP A 39 0.43 -2.29 9.59
C ASP A 39 0.55 -1.05 10.47
N TYR A 40 1.43 -0.11 10.11
CA TYR A 40 1.58 1.15 10.83
C TYR A 40 0.30 1.98 10.82
N ILE A 41 -0.35 2.14 9.65
CA ILE A 41 -1.62 2.86 9.53
C ILE A 41 -2.70 2.19 10.38
N VAL A 42 -2.86 0.87 10.25
CA VAL A 42 -3.86 0.10 10.98
C VAL A 42 -3.63 0.21 12.49
N ASN A 43 -2.38 0.12 12.97
CA ASN A 43 -2.06 0.27 14.39
C ASN A 43 -2.51 1.64 14.92
N VAL A 44 -2.23 2.72 14.18
CA VAL A 44 -2.67 4.08 14.57
C VAL A 44 -4.20 4.17 14.57
N ILE A 45 -4.89 3.59 13.59
CA ILE A 45 -6.35 3.56 13.54
C ILE A 45 -6.91 2.82 14.77
N CYS A 46 -6.42 1.61 15.07
CA CYS A 46 -6.86 0.85 16.24
C CYS A 46 -6.63 1.63 17.54
N THR A 47 -5.43 2.17 17.75
CA THR A 47 -5.14 2.99 18.95
C THR A 47 -6.05 4.20 19.07
N ARG A 48 -6.39 4.85 17.95
CA ARG A 48 -7.33 5.99 17.95
C ARG A 48 -8.76 5.54 18.23
N SER A 49 -9.19 4.42 17.67
CA SER A 49 -10.50 3.80 17.91
C SER A 49 -10.69 3.45 19.39
N ASP A 50 -9.65 2.91 20.05
CA ASP A 50 -9.67 2.60 21.49
C ASP A 50 -9.90 3.84 22.36
N LEU A 51 -9.51 5.02 21.85
CA LEU A 51 -9.75 6.32 22.46
C LEU A 51 -11.09 6.96 22.04
N GLY A 52 -11.91 6.26 21.25
CA GLY A 52 -13.20 6.73 20.71
C GLY A 52 -13.08 7.62 19.46
N TYR A 53 -11.91 7.70 18.84
CA TYR A 53 -11.68 8.51 17.64
C TYR A 53 -11.75 7.69 16.36
N ASN A 54 -12.96 7.48 15.84
CA ASN A 54 -13.23 6.75 14.59
C ASN A 54 -13.09 7.62 13.32
N TYR A 55 -12.16 8.58 13.34
CA TYR A 55 -11.90 9.50 12.23
C TYR A 55 -10.43 9.90 12.20
N GLY A 56 -9.96 10.35 11.03
CA GLY A 56 -8.63 10.90 10.87
C GLY A 56 -8.30 11.27 9.43
N VAL A 57 -7.15 11.90 9.26
CA VAL A 57 -6.58 12.30 7.96
C VAL A 57 -5.20 11.70 7.84
N ILE A 58 -4.94 11.11 6.67
CA ILE A 58 -3.65 10.54 6.28
C ILE A 58 -3.15 11.32 5.07
N LEU A 59 -1.90 11.80 5.12
CA LEU A 59 -1.20 12.35 3.97
C LEU A 59 -0.21 11.33 3.42
N ILE A 60 -0.28 11.09 2.12
CA ILE A 60 0.62 10.18 1.40
C ILE A 60 1.21 10.89 0.17
N PRO A 61 2.47 10.58 -0.21
CA PRO A 61 3.04 11.03 -1.45
C PRO A 61 2.50 10.17 -2.60
N GLU A 62 2.15 10.79 -3.73
CA GLU A 62 1.63 10.12 -4.93
C GLU A 62 2.55 8.97 -5.38
N GLY A 63 3.86 9.21 -5.39
CA GLY A 63 4.88 8.25 -5.81
C GLY A 63 5.38 7.30 -4.72
N LEU A 64 4.62 7.05 -3.65
CA LEU A 64 5.06 6.18 -2.54
C LEU A 64 5.59 4.82 -3.02
N ILE A 65 4.95 4.24 -4.04
CA ILE A 65 5.31 2.94 -4.60
C ILE A 65 6.72 2.96 -5.19
N ASP A 66 7.14 4.08 -5.79
CA ASP A 66 8.49 4.25 -6.35
C ASP A 66 9.59 4.13 -5.26
N PHE A 67 9.24 4.33 -3.98
CA PHE A 67 10.16 4.21 -2.83
C PHE A 67 10.25 2.80 -2.23
N ILE A 68 9.56 1.81 -2.81
CA ILE A 68 9.57 0.41 -2.36
C ILE A 68 10.17 -0.46 -3.49
N PRO A 69 11.50 -0.43 -3.68
CA PRO A 69 12.16 -0.94 -4.88
C PRO A 69 12.12 -2.46 -5.01
N GLU A 70 12.08 -3.21 -3.90
CA GLU A 70 12.12 -4.68 -3.90
C GLU A 70 10.94 -5.28 -4.66
N LEU A 71 9.75 -4.69 -4.53
CA LEU A 71 8.55 -5.13 -5.25
C LEU A 71 8.68 -4.88 -6.76
N ILE A 72 9.12 -3.68 -7.15
CA ILE A 72 9.16 -3.26 -8.55
C ILE A 72 10.22 -4.04 -9.34
N ALA A 73 11.41 -4.21 -8.76
CA ALA A 73 12.52 -4.88 -9.42
C ALA A 73 12.20 -6.35 -9.70
N GLU A 74 11.72 -7.09 -8.70
CA GLU A 74 11.38 -8.51 -8.86
C GLU A 74 10.19 -8.72 -9.79
N LEU A 75 9.18 -7.84 -9.75
CA LEU A 75 8.07 -7.90 -10.71
C LEU A 75 8.53 -7.61 -12.14
N ASN A 76 9.43 -6.65 -12.34
CA ASN A 76 9.99 -6.39 -13.66
C ASN A 76 10.78 -7.60 -14.17
N GLU A 77 11.65 -8.19 -13.36
CA GLU A 77 12.42 -9.39 -13.77
C GLU A 77 11.52 -10.59 -14.05
N ALA A 78 10.55 -10.87 -13.18
CA ALA A 78 9.64 -12.00 -13.34
C ALA A 78 8.75 -11.87 -14.58
N LEU A 79 8.45 -10.64 -15.00
CA LEU A 79 7.52 -10.32 -16.08
C LEU A 79 8.21 -9.77 -17.35
N ALA A 80 9.54 -9.64 -17.36
CA ALA A 80 10.29 -9.04 -18.47
C ALA A 80 10.21 -9.86 -19.76
N HIS A 81 10.01 -11.18 -19.68
CA HIS A 81 10.26 -12.09 -20.81
C HIS A 81 9.12 -13.06 -21.14
N ASP A 82 8.04 -13.11 -20.35
CA ASP A 82 6.92 -14.01 -20.62
C ASP A 82 5.61 -13.23 -20.77
N VAL A 83 4.82 -13.57 -21.80
CA VAL A 83 3.38 -13.34 -21.77
C VAL A 83 2.91 -14.00 -20.50
N VAL A 84 2.22 -13.27 -19.61
CA VAL A 84 1.72 -13.80 -18.35
C VAL A 84 1.08 -15.17 -18.62
N ASP A 85 1.78 -16.25 -18.28
CA ASP A 85 1.27 -17.59 -18.50
C ASP A 85 -0.01 -17.73 -17.68
N GLU A 86 -1.13 -18.05 -18.33
CA GLU A 86 -2.43 -18.24 -17.65
C GLU A 86 -2.36 -19.27 -16.50
N GLY A 87 -1.32 -20.12 -16.51
CA GLY A 87 -1.01 -21.09 -15.45
C GLY A 87 -0.21 -20.57 -14.24
N GLY A 88 0.11 -19.27 -14.16
CA GLY A 88 0.71 -18.65 -12.97
C GLY A 88 2.16 -19.04 -12.67
N GLN A 89 2.91 -19.57 -13.65
CA GLN A 89 4.29 -20.04 -13.45
C GLN A 89 5.25 -18.92 -13.04
N TRP A 90 4.98 -17.68 -13.44
CA TRP A 90 5.77 -16.50 -13.07
C TRP A 90 5.81 -16.25 -11.56
N LYS A 91 4.78 -16.67 -10.80
CA LYS A 91 4.76 -16.59 -9.33
C LYS A 91 5.91 -17.39 -8.69
N LYS A 92 6.40 -18.44 -9.35
CA LYS A 92 7.53 -19.25 -8.88
C LYS A 92 8.89 -18.57 -9.09
N LYS A 93 8.94 -17.51 -9.91
CA LYS A 93 10.15 -16.70 -10.14
C LYS A 93 10.35 -15.61 -9.08
N LEU A 94 9.30 -15.29 -8.32
CA LEU A 94 9.35 -14.33 -7.22
C LEU A 94 9.97 -14.95 -5.98
N THR A 95 10.63 -14.13 -5.17
CA THR A 95 10.95 -14.53 -3.80
C THR A 95 9.67 -14.70 -2.99
N ASN A 96 9.74 -15.49 -1.90
CA ASN A 96 8.60 -15.65 -0.99
C ASN A 96 8.10 -14.31 -0.46
N GLN A 97 9.00 -13.34 -0.24
CA GLN A 97 8.64 -12.01 0.24
C GLN A 97 7.87 -11.22 -0.82
N SER A 98 8.34 -11.20 -2.06
CA SER A 98 7.63 -10.50 -3.15
C SER A 98 6.33 -11.17 -3.54
N LEU A 99 6.26 -12.50 -3.47
CA LEU A 99 5.01 -13.23 -3.69
C LEU A 99 3.96 -12.85 -2.63
N LEU A 100 4.35 -12.85 -1.35
CA LEU A 100 3.47 -12.42 -0.26
C LEU A 100 3.03 -10.97 -0.43
N LEU A 101 3.94 -10.08 -0.83
CA LEU A 101 3.60 -8.68 -1.11
C LEU A 101 2.64 -8.56 -2.29
N PHE A 102 2.88 -9.30 -3.37
CA PHE A 102 2.00 -9.30 -4.55
C PHE A 102 0.60 -9.81 -4.18
N GLU A 103 0.51 -10.92 -3.45
CA GLU A 103 -0.77 -11.48 -2.99
C GLU A 103 -1.50 -10.58 -2.00
N PHE A 104 -0.77 -9.73 -1.28
CA PHE A 104 -1.33 -8.72 -0.38
C PHE A 104 -1.87 -7.49 -1.11
N LEU A 105 -1.51 -7.28 -2.39
CA LEU A 105 -2.07 -6.19 -3.18
C LEU A 105 -3.53 -6.48 -3.57
N PRO A 106 -4.36 -5.44 -3.75
CA PRO A 106 -5.71 -5.64 -4.25
C PRO A 106 -5.73 -6.20 -5.68
N PRO A 107 -6.75 -7.01 -6.04
CA PRO A 107 -6.81 -7.66 -7.36
C PRO A 107 -6.71 -6.71 -8.55
N ALA A 108 -7.34 -5.53 -8.45
CA ALA A 108 -7.27 -4.52 -9.51
C ALA A 108 -5.83 -4.02 -9.74
N ILE A 109 -5.05 -3.85 -8.67
CA ILE A 109 -3.65 -3.42 -8.76
C ILE A 109 -2.77 -4.56 -9.27
N GLN A 110 -3.04 -5.80 -8.86
CA GLN A 110 -2.38 -6.99 -9.40
C GLN A 110 -2.54 -7.06 -10.93
N GLU A 111 -3.77 -6.91 -11.44
CA GLU A 111 -4.04 -6.88 -12.88
C GLU A 111 -3.34 -5.73 -13.59
N GLN A 112 -3.38 -4.51 -13.03
CA GLN A 112 -2.68 -3.36 -13.61
C GLN A 112 -1.16 -3.58 -13.70
N LEU A 113 -0.53 -4.11 -12.64
CA LEU A 113 0.90 -4.42 -12.63
C LEU A 113 1.28 -5.50 -13.65
N MET A 114 0.35 -6.40 -13.96
CA MET A 114 0.58 -7.49 -14.92
C MET A 114 0.44 -7.00 -16.37
N HIS A 115 -0.55 -6.15 -16.66
CA HIS A 115 -0.93 -5.78 -18.04
C HIS A 115 -0.34 -4.46 -18.54
N GLU A 116 -0.07 -3.48 -17.67
CA GLU A 116 0.37 -2.15 -18.09
C GLU A 116 1.90 -2.03 -18.15
N ARG A 117 2.44 -2.08 -19.38
CA ARG A 117 3.88 -1.92 -19.66
C ARG A 117 4.18 -0.59 -20.32
N ASP A 118 5.31 0.00 -19.95
CA ASP A 118 5.88 1.14 -20.67
C ASP A 118 6.56 0.70 -21.99
N PRO A 119 6.96 1.63 -22.87
CA PRO A 119 7.64 1.30 -24.13
C PRO A 119 8.99 0.58 -23.97
N HIS A 120 9.52 0.49 -22.75
CA HIS A 120 10.77 -0.19 -22.41
C HIS A 120 10.54 -1.57 -21.75
N GLY A 121 9.27 -1.98 -21.55
CA GLY A 121 8.90 -3.26 -20.95
C GLY A 121 8.79 -3.23 -19.42
N ASN A 122 8.94 -2.07 -18.77
CA ASN A 122 8.80 -1.96 -17.32
C ASN A 122 7.32 -1.86 -16.90
N VAL A 123 7.02 -2.30 -15.69
CA VAL A 123 5.71 -2.12 -15.06
C VAL A 123 5.43 -0.63 -14.88
N GLN A 124 4.24 -0.19 -15.30
CA GLN A 124 3.82 1.21 -15.19
C GLN A 124 3.23 1.53 -13.81
N VAL A 125 4.09 1.66 -12.79
CA VAL A 125 3.67 2.03 -11.43
C VAL A 125 3.13 3.44 -11.29
N ALA A 126 3.45 4.33 -12.24
CA ALA A 126 3.05 5.74 -12.24
C ALA A 126 1.53 5.98 -12.29
N LYS A 127 0.77 4.99 -12.76
CA LYS A 127 -0.69 5.07 -12.91
C LYS A 127 -1.44 4.47 -11.73
N ILE A 128 -0.72 3.89 -10.78
CA ILE A 128 -1.34 3.27 -9.62
C ILE A 128 -1.85 4.38 -8.71
N GLU A 129 -3.15 4.33 -8.42
CA GLU A 129 -3.79 5.18 -7.43
C GLU A 129 -3.39 4.69 -6.03
N THR A 130 -2.21 5.11 -5.58
CA THR A 130 -1.58 4.71 -4.30
C THR A 130 -2.56 4.82 -3.13
N GLU A 131 -3.40 5.84 -3.09
CA GLU A 131 -4.41 6.04 -2.06
C GLU A 131 -5.47 4.93 -2.04
N LYS A 132 -6.00 4.54 -3.19
CA LYS A 132 -7.02 3.50 -3.28
C LYS A 132 -6.44 2.13 -2.92
N MET A 133 -5.23 1.88 -3.38
CA MET A 133 -4.48 0.68 -3.02
C MET A 133 -4.33 0.58 -1.50
N LEU A 134 -3.82 1.63 -0.84
CA LEU A 134 -3.64 1.64 0.61
C LEU A 134 -4.95 1.52 1.37
N ILE A 135 -6.03 2.18 0.92
CA ILE A 135 -7.36 2.06 1.54
C ILE A 135 -7.80 0.60 1.56
N GLN A 136 -7.77 -0.09 0.43
CA GLN A 136 -8.20 -1.50 0.34
C GLN A 136 -7.32 -2.44 1.18
N MET A 137 -6.01 -2.19 1.24
CA MET A 137 -5.10 -2.96 2.09
C MET A 137 -5.39 -2.76 3.58
N VAL A 138 -5.65 -1.52 3.99
CA VAL A 138 -6.02 -1.17 5.37
C VAL A 138 -7.38 -1.77 5.74
N GLU A 139 -8.37 -1.70 4.86
CA GLU A 139 -9.69 -2.33 5.07
C GLU A 139 -9.57 -3.84 5.28
N THR A 140 -8.80 -4.51 4.42
CA THR A 140 -8.57 -5.96 4.51
C THR A 140 -7.91 -6.36 5.83
N GLU A 141 -6.88 -5.61 6.25
CA GLU A 141 -6.18 -5.87 7.50
C GLU A 141 -7.04 -5.53 8.74
N LEU A 142 -7.85 -4.47 8.70
CA LEU A 142 -8.80 -4.16 9.77
C LEU A 142 -9.88 -5.23 9.91
N GLU A 143 -10.42 -5.74 8.81
CA GLU A 143 -11.42 -6.81 8.83
C GLU A 143 -10.82 -8.12 9.39
N LYS A 144 -9.58 -8.44 9.02
CA LYS A 144 -8.84 -9.56 9.61
C LYS A 144 -8.69 -9.39 11.13
N ARG A 145 -8.26 -8.22 11.60
CA ARG A 145 -8.12 -7.94 13.05
C ARG A 145 -9.44 -7.97 13.78
N LYS A 146 -10.54 -7.57 13.13
CA LYS A 146 -11.89 -7.68 13.66
C LYS A 146 -12.30 -9.15 13.85
N GLN A 147 -12.00 -10.01 12.89
CA GLN A 147 -12.26 -11.45 13.00
C GLN A 147 -11.42 -12.10 14.11
N GLU A 148 -10.20 -11.61 14.33
CA GLU A 148 -9.32 -12.03 15.42
C GLU A 148 -9.73 -11.44 16.79
N GLY A 149 -10.68 -10.51 16.83
CA GLY A 149 -11.13 -9.81 18.04
C GLY A 149 -10.14 -8.75 18.57
N SER A 150 -9.12 -8.40 17.79
CA SER A 150 -8.11 -7.38 18.14
C SER A 150 -8.49 -5.96 17.66
N TYR A 151 -9.63 -5.82 17.00
CA TYR A 151 -10.21 -4.54 16.60
C TYR A 151 -11.74 -4.58 16.70
N GLU A 152 -12.32 -3.81 17.61
CA GLU A 152 -13.76 -3.58 17.63
C GLU A 152 -14.09 -2.33 16.82
N SER A 153 -14.65 -2.51 15.62
CA SER A 153 -15.33 -1.40 14.96
C SER A 153 -16.54 -1.04 15.82
N GLN A 154 -16.61 0.17 16.37
CA GLN A 154 -17.84 0.63 17.03
C GLN A 154 -18.97 0.63 15.99
N GLN A 155 -19.81 -0.40 15.99
CA GLN A 155 -21.09 -0.33 15.32
C GLN A 155 -21.95 0.64 16.13
N SER A 156 -22.28 1.78 15.52
CA SER A 156 -23.30 2.68 16.04
C SER A 156 -24.63 1.93 16.08
N HIS A 157 -25.00 1.40 17.25
CA HIS A 157 -26.32 0.84 17.45
C HIS A 157 -27.32 1.99 17.59
N PHE A 158 -28.25 2.08 16.64
CA PHE A 158 -29.48 2.84 16.81
C PHE A 158 -30.50 1.93 17.49
N PHE A 159 -30.72 2.12 18.78
CA PHE A 159 -31.86 1.54 19.48
C PHE A 159 -33.01 2.56 19.47
N GLY A 160 -34.01 2.27 18.64
CA GLY A 160 -35.37 2.80 18.76
C GLY A 160 -36.28 1.71 19.31
#